data_AF-A0AAW9BSM9-F1
#
_entry.id   AF-A0AAW9BSM9-F1
#
_cell.length_a   1.000
_cell.length_b   1.000
_cell.length_c   1.000
_cell.angle_alpha   90.00
_cell.angle_beta   90.00
_cell.angle_gamma   90.00
#
_symmetry.space_group_name_H-M   'P 1'
#
loop_
_entity.id
_entity.type
_entity.pdbx_description
1 polymer ?
#
loop_
_entity_poly.entity_id
_entity_poly.type
_entity_poly.pdbx_seq_one_letter_code
_entity_poly.pdbx_strand_id
1 'polypeptide(L)'
;PVVGFAVGLTGGIHRYSLGGFTDLACAISTTAEGVIGGLLHVYLIKRNKGALLFNPSVVFSVTFVAEVVQMILLLAVAKPFDQAYELVSAIAAPMIIANSFGAALFMSILQDRKTIFEKYSATFSRRALTIADRSVGILSNGFNTENAEKIARIIYEETKVGAVAITDQEKILAFVGIGDDHHRPNTPISSQSTLDSMEKNDIIYLDGTERPYQCSLAK
;
A
#
# COMPACT_ATOMS: atom_id res chain seq x y z
N PRO A 1 -22.03 -8.48 2.64
CA PRO A 1 -23.10 -7.49 2.92
C PRO A 1 -23.17 -7.03 4.39
N VAL A 2 -22.78 -7.87 5.36
CA VAL A 2 -22.91 -7.58 6.81
C VAL A 2 -22.22 -6.27 7.21
N VAL A 3 -20.97 -6.06 6.77
CA VAL A 3 -20.24 -4.81 7.06
C VAL A 3 -20.96 -3.58 6.49
N GLY A 4 -21.40 -3.64 5.24
CA GLY A 4 -22.14 -2.54 4.60
C GLY A 4 -23.46 -2.23 5.32
N PHE A 5 -24.22 -3.26 5.71
CA PHE A 5 -25.42 -3.09 6.52
C PHE A 5 -25.12 -2.46 7.89
N ALA A 6 -24.10 -2.96 8.60
CA ALA A 6 -23.75 -2.45 9.92
C ALA A 6 -23.33 -0.98 9.88
N VAL A 7 -22.50 -0.59 8.90
CA VAL A 7 -22.08 0.81 8.70
C VAL A 7 -23.26 1.70 8.29
N GLY A 8 -24.11 1.23 7.37
CA GLY A 8 -25.31 1.97 6.96
C GLY A 8 -26.29 2.15 8.12
N LEU A 9 -26.49 1.12 8.94
CA LEU A 9 -27.38 1.15 10.09
C LEU A 9 -26.87 2.11 11.17
N THR A 10 -25.59 2.07 11.52
CA THR A 10 -25.03 3.00 12.52
C THR A 10 -25.09 4.45 12.04
N GLY A 11 -24.77 4.70 10.77
CA GLY A 11 -24.94 6.02 10.15
C GLY A 11 -26.41 6.46 10.12
N GLY A 12 -27.33 5.54 9.80
CA GLY A 12 -28.76 5.79 9.78
C GLY A 12 -29.33 6.13 11.16
N ILE A 13 -28.94 5.39 12.20
CA ILE A 13 -29.32 5.69 13.60
C ILE A 13 -28.80 7.06 14.02
N HIS A 14 -27.54 7.38 13.67
CA HIS A 14 -27.00 8.71 13.94
C HIS A 14 -27.82 9.81 13.25
N ARG A 15 -28.14 9.65 11.96
CA ARG A 15 -28.98 10.62 11.24
C ARG A 15 -30.40 10.73 11.80
N TYR A 16 -30.98 9.61 12.25
CA TYR A 16 -32.28 9.61 12.92
C TYR A 16 -32.23 10.47 14.20
N SER A 17 -31.15 10.37 14.97
CA SER A 17 -31.00 11.12 16.22
C SER A 17 -30.89 12.63 16.05
N LEU A 18 -30.60 13.12 14.84
CA LEU A 18 -30.58 14.56 14.53
C LEU A 18 -31.99 15.18 14.44
N GLY A 19 -33.03 14.33 14.28
CA GLY A 19 -34.42 14.76 14.18
C GLY A 19 -34.75 15.55 12.91
N GLY A 20 -36.01 15.96 12.79
CA GLY A 20 -36.55 16.69 11.64
C GLY A 20 -37.44 15.84 10.76
N PHE A 21 -38.17 16.46 9.82
CA PHE A 21 -39.22 15.77 9.04
C PHE A 21 -38.70 14.71 8.04
N THR A 22 -37.39 14.60 7.87
CA THR A 22 -36.71 13.63 6.99
C THR A 22 -35.89 12.59 7.75
N ASP A 23 -35.93 12.59 9.09
CA ASP A 23 -35.08 11.76 9.94
C ASP A 23 -35.20 10.25 9.63
N LEU A 24 -36.43 9.73 9.58
CA LEU A 24 -36.76 8.34 9.29
C LEU A 24 -36.36 7.98 7.85
N ALA A 25 -36.64 8.86 6.91
CA ALA A 25 -36.30 8.66 5.50
C ALA A 25 -34.77 8.58 5.30
N CYS A 26 -34.03 9.48 5.95
CA CYS A 26 -32.57 9.48 5.95
C CYS A 26 -31.98 8.24 6.62
N ALA A 27 -32.58 7.76 7.70
CA ALA A 27 -32.13 6.57 8.40
C ALA A 27 -32.27 5.31 7.52
N ILE A 28 -33.42 5.18 6.86
CA ILE A 28 -33.71 4.09 5.93
C ILE A 28 -32.81 4.18 4.71
N SER A 29 -32.65 5.36 4.11
CA SER A 29 -31.83 5.54 2.90
C SER A 29 -30.35 5.22 3.15
N THR A 30 -29.78 5.73 4.25
CA THR A 30 -28.38 5.49 4.62
C THR A 30 -28.12 3.99 4.85
N THR A 31 -29.09 3.31 5.47
CA THR A 31 -29.02 1.85 5.65
C THR A 31 -29.09 1.13 4.30
N ALA A 32 -29.97 1.56 3.40
CA ALA A 32 -30.12 0.99 2.06
C ALA A 32 -28.86 1.17 1.21
N GLU A 33 -28.22 2.35 1.23
CA GLU A 33 -26.94 2.63 0.56
C GLU A 33 -25.84 1.67 1.02
N GLY A 34 -25.72 1.47 2.34
CA GLY A 34 -24.79 0.51 2.92
C GLY A 34 -25.03 -0.93 2.46
N VAL A 35 -26.30 -1.33 2.35
CA VAL A 35 -26.69 -2.64 1.80
C VAL A 35 -26.34 -2.74 0.32
N ILE A 36 -26.63 -1.72 -0.50
CA ILE A 36 -26.30 -1.68 -1.93
C ILE A 36 -24.80 -1.89 -2.14
N GLY A 37 -23.95 -1.12 -1.44
CA GLY A 37 -22.49 -1.29 -1.50
C GLY A 37 -22.04 -2.67 -1.01
N GLY A 38 -22.64 -3.16 0.08
CA GLY A 38 -22.36 -4.48 0.64
C GLY A 38 -22.78 -5.65 -0.26
N LEU A 39 -23.82 -5.49 -1.07
CA LEU A 39 -24.28 -6.46 -2.07
C LEU A 39 -23.39 -6.43 -3.31
N LEU A 40 -23.01 -5.25 -3.79
CA LEU A 40 -22.03 -5.11 -4.87
C LEU A 40 -20.73 -5.84 -4.52
N HIS A 41 -20.22 -5.63 -3.30
CA HIS A 41 -19.02 -6.31 -2.82
C HIS A 41 -19.14 -7.83 -2.93
N VAL A 42 -20.22 -8.41 -2.40
CA VAL A 42 -20.45 -9.86 -2.47
C VAL A 42 -20.57 -10.35 -3.90
N TYR A 43 -21.28 -9.61 -4.76
CA TYR A 43 -21.48 -9.95 -6.15
C TYR A 43 -20.14 -9.99 -6.93
N LEU A 44 -19.29 -8.98 -6.77
CA LEU A 44 -18.00 -8.90 -7.46
C LEU A 44 -17.02 -9.95 -6.95
N ILE A 45 -16.96 -10.20 -5.63
CA ILE A 45 -16.11 -11.24 -5.06
C ILE A 45 -16.55 -12.63 -5.53
N LYS A 46 -17.85 -12.93 -5.52
CA LYS A 46 -18.38 -14.23 -6.01
C LYS A 46 -18.07 -14.48 -7.49
N ARG A 47 -17.93 -13.43 -8.31
CA ARG A 47 -17.54 -13.53 -9.72
C ARG A 47 -16.03 -13.46 -9.96
N ASN A 48 -15.22 -13.52 -8.90
CA ASN A 48 -13.77 -13.38 -8.96
C ASN A 48 -13.30 -12.07 -9.62
N LYS A 49 -14.11 -11.01 -9.51
CA LYS A 49 -13.85 -9.66 -10.06
C LYS A 49 -13.53 -8.66 -8.94
N GLY A 50 -12.81 -9.10 -7.90
CA GLY A 50 -12.46 -8.26 -6.75
C GLY A 50 -11.66 -7.01 -7.11
N ALA A 51 -10.89 -7.05 -8.20
CA ALA A 51 -10.16 -5.88 -8.71
C ALA A 51 -11.08 -4.71 -9.10
N LEU A 52 -12.32 -4.99 -9.53
CA LEU A 52 -13.29 -3.96 -9.91
C LEU A 52 -13.82 -3.16 -8.70
N LEU A 53 -13.63 -3.65 -7.47
CA LEU A 53 -14.05 -2.92 -6.26
C LEU A 53 -13.29 -1.59 -6.08
N PHE A 54 -12.08 -1.53 -6.63
CA PHE A 54 -11.23 -0.34 -6.57
C PHE A 54 -11.27 0.47 -7.87
N ASN A 55 -12.08 0.05 -8.85
CA ASN A 55 -12.19 0.76 -10.12
C ASN A 55 -13.07 2.02 -9.93
N PRO A 56 -12.53 3.23 -10.18
CA PRO A 56 -13.26 4.48 -9.97
C PRO A 56 -14.58 4.56 -10.73
N SER A 57 -14.64 4.03 -11.96
CA SER A 57 -15.86 4.06 -12.78
C SER A 57 -16.95 3.15 -12.23
N VAL A 58 -16.59 1.98 -11.70
CA VAL A 58 -17.56 1.07 -11.08
C VAL A 58 -18.14 1.69 -9.82
N VAL A 59 -17.29 2.30 -8.99
CA VAL A 59 -17.74 2.96 -7.76
C VAL A 59 -18.58 4.18 -8.08
N PHE A 60 -18.21 5.00 -9.07
CA PHE A 60 -19.04 6.10 -9.57
C PHE A 60 -20.45 5.62 -9.92
N SER A 61 -20.57 4.56 -10.74
CA SER A 61 -21.88 4.07 -11.19
C SER A 61 -22.73 3.56 -10.04
N VAL A 62 -22.14 2.86 -9.07
CA VAL A 62 -22.92 2.34 -7.93
C VAL A 62 -23.31 3.44 -6.96
N THR A 63 -22.43 4.39 -6.67
CA THR A 63 -22.77 5.55 -5.84
C THR A 63 -23.87 6.38 -6.50
N PHE A 64 -23.79 6.60 -7.81
CA PHE A 64 -24.85 7.30 -8.56
C PHE A 64 -26.21 6.62 -8.40
N VAL A 65 -26.27 5.29 -8.57
CA VAL A 65 -27.51 4.52 -8.39
C VAL A 65 -27.99 4.58 -6.94
N ALA A 66 -27.07 4.47 -5.97
CA ALA A 66 -27.42 4.54 -4.55
C ALA A 66 -28.01 5.91 -4.17
N GLU A 67 -27.44 7.00 -4.66
CA GLU A 67 -27.94 8.36 -4.46
C GLU A 67 -29.31 8.58 -5.11
N VAL A 68 -29.55 8.03 -6.31
CA VAL A 68 -30.88 8.07 -6.93
C VAL A 68 -31.89 7.31 -6.09
N VAL A 69 -31.53 6.12 -5.57
CA VAL A 69 -32.38 5.35 -4.66
C VAL A 69 -32.65 6.14 -3.38
N GLN A 70 -31.67 6.84 -2.83
CA GLN A 70 -31.83 7.72 -1.68
C GLN A 70 -32.86 8.82 -1.93
N MET A 71 -32.79 9.54 -3.05
CA MET A 71 -33.76 10.59 -3.38
C MET A 71 -35.18 10.04 -3.52
N ILE A 72 -35.33 8.84 -4.09
CA ILE A 72 -36.63 8.15 -4.18
C ILE A 72 -37.16 7.79 -2.80
N LEU A 73 -36.30 7.24 -1.92
CA LEU A 73 -36.69 6.88 -0.54
C LEU A 73 -37.09 8.12 0.29
N LEU A 74 -36.39 9.24 0.09
CA LEU A 74 -36.76 10.52 0.69
C LEU A 74 -38.18 10.94 0.31
N LEU A 75 -38.51 10.96 -0.98
CA LEU A 75 -39.86 11.31 -1.46
C LEU A 75 -40.94 10.32 -1.01
N ALA A 76 -40.61 9.03 -0.90
CA ALA A 76 -41.57 8.00 -0.53
C ALA A 76 -41.91 7.98 0.97
N VAL A 77 -40.95 8.34 1.84
CA VAL A 77 -41.07 8.17 3.30
C VAL A 77 -41.29 9.50 4.02
N ALA A 78 -40.63 10.58 3.60
CA ALA A 78 -40.70 11.85 4.33
C ALA A 78 -42.07 12.52 4.16
N LYS A 79 -42.61 13.07 5.25
CA LYS A 79 -43.89 13.79 5.26
C LYS A 79 -43.76 15.13 6.00
N PRO A 80 -44.42 16.21 5.52
CA PRO A 80 -45.33 16.26 4.37
C PRO A 80 -44.59 16.24 3.01
N PHE A 81 -45.25 15.71 1.97
CA PHE A 81 -44.62 15.48 0.66
C PHE A 81 -44.15 16.77 -0.02
N ASP A 82 -44.89 17.87 0.13
CA ASP A 82 -44.54 19.15 -0.51
C ASP A 82 -43.16 19.65 -0.04
N GLN A 83 -42.89 19.58 1.27
CA GLN A 83 -41.60 19.95 1.84
C GLN A 83 -40.48 18.99 1.41
N ALA A 84 -40.78 17.69 1.31
CA ALA A 84 -39.82 16.69 0.83
C ALA A 84 -39.44 16.92 -0.64
N TYR A 85 -40.42 17.29 -1.48
CA TYR A 85 -40.21 17.58 -2.89
C TYR A 85 -39.37 18.84 -3.10
N GLU A 86 -39.65 19.92 -2.37
CA GLU A 86 -38.82 21.14 -2.41
C GLU A 86 -37.38 20.84 -1.99
N LEU A 87 -37.19 20.08 -0.91
CA LEU A 87 -35.87 19.69 -0.43
C LEU A 87 -35.12 18.85 -1.48
N VAL A 88 -35.74 17.78 -1.99
CA VAL A 88 -35.11 16.89 -2.98
C VAL A 88 -34.79 17.67 -4.27
N SER A 89 -35.66 18.58 -4.70
CA SER A 89 -35.41 19.43 -5.87
C SER A 89 -34.19 20.33 -5.69
N ALA A 90 -33.91 20.77 -4.46
CA ALA A 90 -32.72 21.58 -4.15
C ALA A 90 -31.43 20.75 -4.05
N ILE A 91 -31.49 19.54 -3.50
CA ILE A 91 -30.29 18.77 -3.14
C ILE A 91 -29.93 17.63 -4.10
N ALA A 92 -30.88 17.12 -4.90
CA ALA A 92 -30.68 15.89 -5.68
C ALA A 92 -29.50 16.01 -6.65
N ALA A 93 -29.47 17.05 -7.50
CA ALA A 93 -28.41 17.19 -8.49
C ALA A 93 -27.02 17.42 -7.84
N PRO A 94 -26.84 18.36 -6.89
CA PRO A 94 -25.57 18.53 -6.21
C PRO A 94 -25.09 17.28 -5.48
N MET A 95 -25.96 16.58 -4.74
CA MET A 95 -25.58 15.38 -3.97
C MET A 95 -25.20 14.21 -4.89
N ILE A 96 -26.03 13.89 -5.88
CA ILE A 96 -25.76 12.80 -6.82
C ILE A 96 -24.40 13.01 -7.52
N ILE A 97 -24.15 14.22 -8.02
CA ILE A 97 -22.91 14.55 -8.74
C ILE A 97 -21.72 14.53 -7.78
N ALA A 98 -21.78 15.31 -6.69
CA ALA A 98 -20.66 15.47 -5.77
C ALA A 98 -20.27 14.14 -5.11
N ASN A 99 -21.23 13.35 -4.66
CA ASN A 99 -20.96 12.09 -3.97
C ASN A 99 -20.44 11.02 -4.93
N SER A 100 -20.98 10.94 -6.15
CA SER A 100 -20.50 9.98 -7.15
C SER A 100 -19.06 10.28 -7.60
N PHE A 101 -18.76 11.55 -7.92
CA PHE A 101 -17.40 11.96 -8.26
C PHE A 101 -16.45 11.85 -7.06
N GLY A 102 -16.90 12.26 -5.87
CA GLY A 102 -16.13 12.16 -4.63
C GLY A 102 -15.74 10.71 -4.31
N ALA A 103 -16.67 9.77 -4.42
CA ALA A 103 -16.40 8.35 -4.23
C ALA A 103 -15.43 7.79 -5.28
N ALA A 104 -15.57 8.21 -6.54
CA ALA A 104 -14.66 7.82 -7.62
C ALA A 104 -13.23 8.34 -7.39
N LEU A 105 -13.09 9.61 -7.01
CA LEU A 105 -11.79 10.22 -6.68
C LEU A 105 -11.15 9.54 -5.47
N PHE A 106 -11.94 9.27 -4.42
CA PHE A 106 -11.46 8.55 -3.24
C PHE A 106 -10.95 7.15 -3.61
N MET A 107 -11.68 6.43 -4.47
CA MET A 107 -11.21 5.14 -4.97
C MET A 107 -9.98 5.24 -5.87
N SER A 108 -9.85 6.28 -6.69
CA SER A 108 -8.64 6.52 -7.49
C SER A 108 -7.42 6.66 -6.59
N ILE A 109 -7.53 7.47 -5.52
CA ILE A 109 -6.45 7.66 -4.54
C ILE A 109 -6.10 6.33 -3.87
N LEU A 110 -7.09 5.55 -3.45
CA LEU A 110 -6.86 4.24 -2.85
C LEU A 110 -6.19 3.26 -3.83
N GLN A 111 -6.63 3.24 -5.09
CA GLN A 111 -6.04 2.39 -6.13
C GLN A 111 -4.58 2.76 -6.39
N ASP A 112 -4.27 4.06 -6.46
CA ASP A 112 -2.90 4.55 -6.63
C ASP A 112 -2.02 4.13 -5.44
N ARG A 113 -2.50 4.33 -4.20
CA ARG A 113 -1.77 3.92 -3.00
C ARG A 113 -1.50 2.43 -2.96
N LYS A 114 -2.49 1.60 -3.29
CA LYS A 114 -2.33 0.15 -3.37
C LYS A 114 -1.31 -0.25 -4.43
N THR A 115 -1.42 0.33 -5.63
CA THR A 115 -0.51 0.05 -6.74
C THR A 115 0.92 0.43 -6.40
N ILE A 116 1.11 1.56 -5.72
CA ILE A 116 2.42 2.01 -5.23
C ILE A 116 2.99 0.99 -4.24
N PHE A 117 2.21 0.57 -3.24
CA PHE A 117 2.65 -0.40 -2.24
C PHE A 117 3.02 -1.76 -2.87
N GLU A 118 2.18 -2.26 -3.78
CA GLU A 118 2.44 -3.50 -4.52
C GLU A 118 3.70 -3.40 -5.37
N LYS A 119 3.92 -2.28 -6.08
CA LYS A 119 5.13 -2.06 -6.89
C LYS A 119 6.39 -2.03 -6.04
N TYR A 120 6.37 -1.37 -4.87
CA TYR A 120 7.51 -1.34 -3.97
C TYR A 120 7.82 -2.75 -3.46
N SER A 121 6.85 -3.46 -2.91
CA SER A 121 7.05 -4.81 -2.37
C SER A 121 7.53 -5.81 -3.45
N ALA A 122 6.88 -5.82 -4.62
CA ALA A 122 7.22 -6.76 -5.69
C ALA A 122 8.61 -6.50 -6.29
N THR A 123 9.03 -5.24 -6.40
CA THR A 123 10.34 -4.91 -6.98
C THR A 123 11.48 -5.41 -6.09
N PHE A 124 11.39 -5.22 -4.78
CA PHE A 124 12.39 -5.73 -3.84
C PHE A 124 12.44 -7.25 -3.82
N SER A 125 11.29 -7.92 -3.73
CA SER A 125 11.23 -9.39 -3.79
C SER A 125 11.76 -9.94 -5.09
N ARG A 126 11.47 -9.30 -6.23
CA ARG A 126 11.99 -9.70 -7.53
C ARG A 126 13.51 -9.55 -7.60
N ARG A 127 14.07 -8.43 -7.11
CA ARG A 127 15.54 -8.25 -7.05
C ARG A 127 16.19 -9.30 -6.17
N ALA A 128 15.64 -9.58 -4.98
CA ALA A 128 16.16 -10.62 -4.09
C ALA A 128 16.13 -12.00 -4.76
N LEU A 129 15.05 -12.34 -5.46
CA LEU A 129 14.95 -13.59 -6.21
C LEU A 129 15.95 -13.64 -7.36
N THR A 130 16.14 -12.54 -8.11
CA THR A 130 17.16 -12.45 -9.16
C THR A 130 18.56 -12.63 -8.59
N ILE A 131 18.89 -12.01 -7.45
CA ILE A 131 20.18 -12.20 -6.77
C ILE A 131 20.36 -13.67 -6.41
N ALA A 132 19.34 -14.31 -5.83
CA ALA A 132 19.39 -15.72 -5.45
C ALA A 132 19.59 -16.63 -6.68
N ASP A 133 18.80 -16.43 -7.74
CA ASP A 133 18.86 -17.18 -9.00
C ASP A 133 20.23 -17.06 -9.68
N ARG A 134 20.74 -15.83 -9.79
CA ARG A 134 22.09 -15.55 -10.33
C ARG A 134 23.21 -16.11 -9.45
N SER A 135 22.96 -16.35 -8.17
CA SER A 135 23.95 -16.87 -7.22
C SER A 135 23.95 -18.40 -7.12
N VAL A 136 22.98 -19.09 -7.74
CA VAL A 136 22.88 -20.55 -7.70
C VAL A 136 24.16 -21.18 -8.24
N GLY A 137 24.73 -22.12 -7.48
CA GLY A 137 25.92 -22.87 -7.87
C GLY A 137 27.25 -22.12 -7.72
N ILE A 138 27.27 -20.81 -7.44
CA ILE A 138 28.53 -20.06 -7.25
C ILE A 138 29.30 -20.58 -6.04
N LEU A 139 28.61 -20.87 -4.94
CA LEU A 139 29.22 -21.39 -3.71
C LEU A 139 29.52 -22.90 -3.74
N SER A 140 29.32 -23.59 -4.87
CA SER A 140 29.59 -25.03 -4.99
C SER A 140 31.05 -25.39 -4.69
N ASN A 141 31.99 -24.48 -4.98
CA ASN A 141 33.41 -24.62 -4.70
C ASN A 141 33.85 -23.94 -3.37
N GLY A 142 32.90 -23.64 -2.47
CA GLY A 142 33.15 -23.07 -1.16
C GLY A 142 33.09 -21.53 -1.09
N PHE A 143 33.20 -21.00 0.13
CA PHE A 143 33.16 -19.56 0.42
C PHE A 143 34.59 -18.99 0.42
N ASN A 144 35.03 -18.48 -0.73
CA ASN A 144 36.38 -17.95 -0.95
C ASN A 144 36.32 -16.60 -1.69
N THR A 145 37.46 -15.93 -1.83
CA THR A 145 37.59 -14.61 -2.50
C THR A 145 36.98 -14.58 -3.90
N GLU A 146 37.23 -15.58 -4.73
CA GLU A 146 36.73 -15.62 -6.12
C GLU A 146 35.21 -15.72 -6.16
N ASN A 147 34.63 -16.61 -5.37
CA ASN A 147 33.18 -16.81 -5.32
C ASN A 147 32.46 -15.64 -4.64
N ALA A 148 33.05 -15.09 -3.58
CA ALA A 148 32.55 -13.90 -2.91
C ALA A 148 32.53 -12.70 -3.85
N GLU A 149 33.54 -12.53 -4.72
CA GLU A 149 33.56 -11.43 -5.69
C GLU A 149 32.40 -11.54 -6.69
N LYS A 150 32.12 -12.74 -7.21
CA LYS A 150 31.00 -12.97 -8.12
C LYS A 150 29.66 -12.61 -7.46
N ILE A 151 29.45 -13.02 -6.20
CA ILE A 151 28.23 -12.72 -5.45
C ILE A 151 28.13 -11.22 -5.14
N ALA A 152 29.21 -10.60 -4.66
CA ALA A 152 29.23 -9.17 -4.35
C ALA A 152 28.89 -8.33 -5.60
N ARG A 153 29.38 -8.73 -6.77
CA ARG A 153 29.07 -8.08 -8.05
C ARG A 153 27.61 -8.24 -8.45
N ILE A 154 27.02 -9.42 -8.28
CA ILE A 154 25.57 -9.66 -8.50
C ILE A 154 24.74 -8.74 -7.60
N ILE A 155 25.05 -8.70 -6.30
CA ILE A 155 24.33 -7.84 -5.35
C ILE A 155 24.49 -6.37 -5.76
N TYR A 156 25.70 -5.94 -6.12
CA TYR A 156 25.98 -4.57 -6.55
C TYR A 156 25.17 -4.17 -7.80
N GLU A 157 25.12 -5.03 -8.81
CA GLU A 157 24.37 -4.78 -10.05
C GLU A 157 22.84 -4.74 -9.85
N GLU A 158 22.30 -5.67 -9.04
CA GLU A 158 20.86 -5.78 -8.80
C GLU A 158 20.33 -4.71 -7.84
N THR A 159 21.13 -4.33 -6.84
CA THR A 159 20.72 -3.35 -5.82
C THR A 159 21.10 -1.91 -6.17
N LYS A 160 22.17 -1.71 -6.97
CA LYS A 160 22.74 -0.41 -7.33
C LYS A 160 23.14 0.45 -6.13
N VAL A 161 23.57 -0.19 -5.05
CA VAL A 161 24.13 0.49 -3.86
C VAL A 161 25.51 1.08 -4.15
N GLY A 162 25.99 1.96 -3.27
CA GLY A 162 27.30 2.60 -3.42
C GLY A 162 28.47 1.62 -3.38
N ALA A 163 28.41 0.60 -2.52
CA ALA A 163 29.38 -0.49 -2.47
C ALA A 163 28.78 -1.73 -1.79
N VAL A 164 29.37 -2.90 -2.07
CA VAL A 164 29.08 -4.17 -1.42
C VAL A 164 30.39 -4.79 -0.95
N ALA A 165 30.46 -5.14 0.34
CA ALA A 165 31.56 -5.89 0.92
C ALA A 165 31.06 -7.25 1.41
N ILE A 166 31.83 -8.30 1.17
CA ILE A 166 31.63 -9.63 1.76
C ILE A 166 32.90 -9.96 2.53
N THR A 167 32.76 -10.38 3.78
CA THR A 167 33.88 -10.70 4.68
C THR A 167 33.71 -12.11 5.25
N ASP A 168 34.80 -12.68 5.74
CA ASP A 168 34.74 -13.72 6.77
C ASP A 168 34.79 -13.04 8.16
N GLN A 169 35.24 -13.75 9.19
CA GLN A 169 35.36 -13.21 10.56
C GLN A 169 36.61 -12.32 10.76
N GLU A 170 37.58 -12.36 9.84
CA GLU A 170 38.89 -11.72 10.02
C GLU A 170 39.19 -10.68 8.92
N LYS A 171 38.80 -10.98 7.67
CA LYS A 171 39.21 -10.24 6.47
C LYS A 171 38.10 -10.06 5.44
N ILE A 172 38.31 -9.08 4.56
CA ILE A 172 37.46 -8.82 3.40
C ILE A 172 37.70 -9.90 2.35
N LEU A 173 36.66 -10.61 1.92
CA LEU A 173 36.72 -11.57 0.84
C LEU A 173 36.44 -10.93 -0.52
N ALA A 174 35.55 -9.95 -0.57
CA ALA A 174 35.24 -9.20 -1.77
C ALA A 174 34.77 -7.79 -1.43
N PHE A 175 35.08 -6.85 -2.32
CA PHE A 175 34.59 -5.47 -2.25
C PHE A 175 34.33 -4.97 -3.67
N VAL A 176 33.13 -4.43 -3.92
CA VAL A 176 32.74 -3.92 -5.24
C VAL A 176 32.03 -2.58 -5.05
N GLY A 177 32.47 -1.53 -5.75
CA GLY A 177 31.85 -0.20 -5.74
C GLY A 177 32.77 0.89 -5.21
N ILE A 178 32.18 1.96 -4.67
CA ILE A 178 32.91 3.13 -4.16
C ILE A 178 33.81 2.72 -2.98
N GLY A 179 35.11 2.97 -3.10
CA GLY A 179 36.13 2.60 -2.10
C GLY A 179 36.91 1.31 -2.42
N ASP A 180 36.70 0.70 -3.60
CA ASP A 180 37.43 -0.48 -4.05
C ASP A 180 38.93 -0.25 -4.32
N ASP A 181 39.36 1.01 -4.34
CA ASP A 181 40.74 1.45 -4.46
C ASP A 181 41.55 1.11 -3.19
N HIS A 182 40.91 1.18 -2.02
CA HIS A 182 41.55 0.96 -0.71
C HIS A 182 40.95 -0.18 0.13
N HIS A 183 39.69 -0.59 -0.09
CA HIS A 183 39.12 -1.81 0.51
C HIS A 183 39.39 -3.04 -0.37
N ARG A 184 40.62 -3.55 -0.32
CA ARG A 184 41.04 -4.68 -1.17
C ARG A 184 40.68 -6.03 -0.55
N PRO A 185 40.36 -7.06 -1.36
CA PRO A 185 40.25 -8.44 -0.87
C PRO A 185 41.52 -8.89 -0.14
N ASN A 186 41.34 -9.78 0.83
CA ASN A 186 42.36 -10.29 1.75
C ASN A 186 43.01 -9.25 2.68
N THR A 187 42.37 -8.10 2.89
CA THR A 187 42.76 -7.14 3.94
C THR A 187 41.90 -7.30 5.19
N PRO A 188 42.41 -6.98 6.39
CA PRO A 188 41.63 -7.06 7.64
C PRO A 188 40.37 -6.20 7.61
N ILE A 189 39.34 -6.62 8.34
CA ILE A 189 38.10 -5.84 8.48
C ILE A 189 38.42 -4.55 9.26
N SER A 190 38.26 -3.39 8.62
CA SER A 190 38.58 -2.09 9.22
C SER A 190 37.40 -1.41 9.92
N SER A 191 36.17 -1.79 9.59
CA SER A 191 34.95 -1.15 10.08
C SER A 191 34.51 -1.74 11.41
N GLN A 192 34.55 -0.94 12.48
CA GLN A 192 34.07 -1.35 13.81
C GLN A 192 32.60 -1.75 13.78
N SER A 193 31.77 -1.10 12.96
CA SER A 193 30.36 -1.48 12.82
C SER A 193 30.18 -2.88 12.22
N THR A 194 31.11 -3.34 11.38
CA THR A 194 31.09 -4.71 10.85
C THR A 194 31.46 -5.70 11.94
N LEU A 195 32.48 -5.40 12.74
CA LEU A 195 32.89 -6.23 13.88
C LEU A 195 31.79 -6.32 14.93
N ASP A 196 31.19 -5.19 15.31
CA ASP A 196 30.06 -5.13 16.25
C ASP A 196 28.85 -5.93 15.77
N SER A 197 28.56 -5.88 14.46
CA SER A 197 27.45 -6.62 13.84
C SER A 197 27.66 -8.14 13.95
N MET A 198 28.89 -8.60 13.71
CA MET A 198 29.26 -10.01 13.87
C MET A 198 29.25 -10.46 15.33
N GLU A 199 29.79 -9.65 16.24
CA GLU A 199 29.85 -9.96 17.67
C GLU A 199 28.46 -10.05 18.29
N LYS A 200 27.56 -9.12 17.95
CA LYS A 200 26.19 -9.07 18.48
C LYS A 200 25.23 -9.98 17.74
N ASN A 201 25.65 -10.53 16.59
CA ASN A 201 24.80 -11.28 15.66
C ASN A 201 23.49 -10.54 15.33
N ASP A 202 23.63 -9.24 15.04
CA ASP A 202 22.52 -8.32 14.81
C ASP A 202 22.77 -7.44 13.59
N ILE A 203 21.70 -7.03 12.90
CA ILE A 203 21.79 -6.19 11.72
C ILE A 203 21.95 -4.74 12.17
N ILE A 204 23.16 -4.20 11.99
CA ILE A 204 23.44 -2.79 12.31
C ILE A 204 23.09 -1.91 11.11
N TYR A 205 22.10 -1.03 11.29
CA TYR A 205 21.74 0.02 10.35
C TYR A 205 22.49 1.30 10.70
N LEU A 206 23.34 1.76 9.77
CA LEU A 206 24.00 3.05 9.88
C LEU A 206 23.19 4.08 9.09
N ASP A 207 22.35 4.82 9.80
CA ASP A 207 21.60 5.93 9.22
C ASP A 207 22.55 7.10 8.92
N GLY A 208 22.76 7.38 7.63
CA GLY A 208 23.61 8.47 7.16
C GLY A 208 23.12 9.89 7.52
N THR A 209 21.93 10.03 8.12
CA THR A 209 21.39 11.33 8.59
C THR A 209 21.82 11.66 10.02
N GLU A 210 21.67 10.72 10.96
CA GLU A 210 22.11 10.93 12.36
C GLU A 210 23.57 10.52 12.60
N ARG A 211 24.07 9.53 11.87
CA ARG A 211 25.44 8.99 11.98
C ARG A 211 26.04 8.83 10.59
N PRO A 212 26.57 9.91 9.98
CA PRO A 212 27.19 9.82 8.67
C PRO A 212 28.30 8.77 8.69
N TYR A 213 28.20 7.78 7.80
CA TYR A 213 29.22 6.74 7.68
C TYR A 213 30.52 7.39 7.18
N GLN A 214 31.58 7.24 7.97
CA GLN A 214 32.92 7.65 7.58
C GLN A 214 33.76 6.39 7.33
N CYS A 215 34.31 6.28 6.13
CA CYS A 215 35.19 5.18 5.78
C CYS A 215 36.39 5.15 6.74
N SER A 216 36.66 3.98 7.34
CA SER A 216 37.73 3.80 8.32
C SER A 216 39.14 3.91 7.73
N LEU A 217 39.26 3.87 6.40
CA LEU A 217 40.53 3.92 5.66
C LEU A 217 40.68 5.20 4.82
N ALA A 218 39.60 5.94 4.56
CA ALA A 218 39.66 7.21 3.85
C ALA A 218 40.00 8.32 4.85
N LYS A 219 41.12 9.00 4.61
CA LYS A 219 41.51 10.21 5.34
C LYS A 219 40.67 11.41 4.91
#